data_AF-A0A7W6PYD6-F1
#
_entry.id   AF-A0A7W6PYD6-F1
#
_cell.length_a   1.000
_cell.length_b   1.000
_cell.length_c   1.000
_cell.angle_alpha   90.00
_cell.angle_beta   90.00
_cell.angle_gamma   90.00
#
_symmetry.space_group_name_H-M   'P 1'
#
loop_
_entity.id
_entity.type
_entity.pdbx_description
1 polymer ?
#
loop_
_entity_poly.entity_id
_entity_poly.type
_entity_poly.pdbx_seq_one_letter_code
_entity_poly.pdbx_strand_id
1 'polypeptide(L)'
;MPTASDWRSQAIAAETADLDYADFAQEFLRHNKEYRRQYARYAARRNGASSKETLSTGFARRWGLVFSDRSRCFRRSVSCALAA
;
A
#
# COMPACT_ATOMS: atom_id res chain seq x y z
N MET A 1 -26.25 14.96 -11.55
CA MET A 1 -25.56 14.64 -10.27
C MET A 1 -24.92 13.27 -10.43
N PRO A 2 -23.64 13.07 -10.12
CA PRO A 2 -23.10 11.71 -10.12
C PRO A 2 -23.84 10.93 -9.04
N THR A 3 -24.51 9.85 -9.42
CA THR A 3 -25.07 8.87 -8.47
C THR A 3 -23.90 8.38 -7.63
N ALA A 4 -23.99 8.50 -6.31
CA ALA A 4 -22.96 7.96 -5.43
C ALA A 4 -22.77 6.49 -5.80
N SER A 5 -21.59 6.15 -6.29
CA SER A 5 -21.26 4.77 -6.64
C SER A 5 -21.51 3.92 -5.40
N ASP A 6 -22.25 2.82 -5.54
CA ASP A 6 -22.50 1.87 -4.46
C ASP A 6 -21.17 1.20 -4.08
N TRP A 7 -20.32 1.94 -3.37
CA TRP A 7 -18.98 1.51 -2.97
C TRP A 7 -19.00 0.31 -2.02
N ARG A 8 -20.20 -0.09 -1.56
CA ARG A 8 -20.49 -1.31 -0.82
C ARG A 8 -21.13 -2.43 -1.66
N SER A 9 -21.23 -2.29 -2.98
CA SER A 9 -21.72 -3.35 -3.85
C SER A 9 -20.86 -4.60 -3.70
N GLN A 10 -21.52 -5.76 -3.65
CA GLN A 10 -20.84 -7.05 -3.65
C GLN A 10 -19.93 -7.24 -4.87
N ALA A 11 -20.23 -6.58 -6.00
CA ALA A 11 -19.38 -6.56 -7.18
C ALA A 11 -18.00 -5.95 -6.89
N ILE A 12 -17.94 -4.79 -6.22
CA ILE A 12 -16.67 -4.13 -5.84
C ILE A 12 -15.92 -4.97 -4.80
N ALA A 13 -16.64 -5.57 -3.86
CA ALA A 13 -16.05 -6.47 -2.86
C ALA A 13 -15.45 -7.72 -3.52
N ALA A 14 -16.09 -8.27 -4.55
CA ALA A 14 -15.58 -9.42 -5.31
C ALA A 14 -14.36 -9.04 -6.17
N GLU A 15 -14.40 -7.90 -6.86
CA GLU A 15 -13.27 -7.39 -7.68
C GLU A 15 -12.02 -7.06 -6.85
N THR A 16 -12.20 -6.74 -5.56
CA THR A 16 -11.08 -6.43 -4.65
C THR A 16 -10.74 -7.56 -3.69
N ALA A 17 -11.45 -8.69 -3.74
CA ALA A 17 -11.26 -9.83 -2.84
C ALA A 17 -9.86 -10.46 -2.97
N ASP A 18 -9.28 -10.39 -4.16
CA ASP A 18 -7.96 -10.98 -4.47
C ASP A 18 -6.80 -10.00 -4.25
N LEU A 19 -7.08 -8.73 -3.92
CA LEU A 19 -6.02 -7.75 -3.64
C LEU A 19 -5.57 -7.88 -2.18
N ASP A 20 -4.28 -8.10 -1.96
CA ASP A 20 -3.72 -7.89 -0.63
C ASP A 20 -3.82 -6.40 -0.27
N TYR A 21 -3.84 -6.09 1.03
CA TYR A 21 -3.87 -4.72 1.55
C TYR A 21 -2.73 -3.87 0.99
N ALA A 22 -1.57 -4.49 0.72
CA ALA A 22 -0.43 -3.82 0.10
C ALA A 22 -0.74 -3.38 -1.34
N ASP A 23 -1.33 -4.26 -2.16
CA ASP A 23 -1.68 -3.96 -3.55
C ASP A 23 -2.78 -2.89 -3.62
N PHE A 24 -3.77 -2.96 -2.72
CA PHE A 24 -4.81 -1.95 -2.62
C PHE A 24 -4.23 -0.57 -2.20
N ALA A 25 -3.31 -0.55 -1.23
CA ALA A 25 -2.63 0.68 -0.83
C ALA A 25 -1.81 1.29 -1.97
N GLN A 26 -1.22 0.45 -2.83
CA GLN A 26 -0.45 0.91 -3.99
C GLN A 26 -1.31 1.66 -5.01
N GLU A 27 -2.59 1.30 -5.16
CA GLU A 27 -3.49 2.00 -6.08
C GLU A 27 -3.73 3.46 -5.69
N PHE A 28 -3.76 3.80 -4.40
CA PHE A 28 -3.83 5.22 -3.96
C PHE A 28 -2.63 6.03 -4.44
N LEU A 29 -1.44 5.42 -4.45
CA LEU A 29 -0.24 6.07 -4.97
C LEU A 29 -0.30 6.23 -6.49
N ARG A 30 -0.80 5.23 -7.22
CA ARG A 30 -0.94 5.30 -8.68
C ARG A 30 -1.93 6.38 -9.12
N HIS A 31 -2.96 6.66 -8.33
CA HIS A 31 -3.90 7.74 -8.63
C HIS A 31 -3.34 9.14 -8.30
N ASN A 32 -2.27 9.24 -7.50
CA ASN A 32 -1.63 10.50 -7.18
C ASN A 32 -0.72 10.99 -8.33
N LYS A 33 -1.08 12.13 -8.94
CA LYS A 33 -0.33 12.73 -10.06
C LYS A 33 1.12 13.07 -9.70
N GLU A 34 1.35 13.54 -8.48
CA GLU A 34 2.68 13.89 -8.01
C GLU A 34 3.55 12.65 -7.82
N TYR A 35 2.97 11.57 -7.26
CA TYR A 35 3.63 10.28 -7.16
C TYR A 35 4.06 9.77 -8.52
N ARG A 36 3.13 9.74 -9.50
CA ARG A 36 3.43 9.29 -10.87
C ARG A 36 4.59 10.06 -11.49
N ARG A 37 4.58 11.39 -11.36
CA ARG A 37 5.64 12.25 -11.92
C ARG A 37 6.99 11.97 -11.28
N GLN A 38 7.03 11.86 -9.95
CA GLN A 38 8.28 11.57 -9.22
C GLN A 38 8.77 10.14 -9.48
N TYR A 39 7.86 9.16 -9.54
CA TYR A 39 8.17 7.78 -9.85
C TYR A 39 8.75 7.62 -11.26
N ALA A 40 8.18 8.30 -12.27
CA ALA A 40 8.73 8.29 -13.63
C ALA A 40 10.15 8.89 -13.67
N ARG A 41 10.38 10.01 -12.97
CA ARG A 41 11.71 10.62 -12.84
C ARG A 41 12.70 9.71 -12.11
N TYR A 42 12.22 9.01 -11.07
CA TYR A 42 13.02 8.03 -10.32
C TYR A 42 13.39 6.83 -11.19
N ALA A 43 12.42 6.24 -11.91
CA ALA A 43 12.62 5.11 -12.80
C ALA A 43 13.62 5.42 -13.93
N ALA A 44 13.50 6.61 -14.55
CA ALA A 44 14.44 7.06 -15.57
C ALA A 44 15.89 7.18 -15.05
N ARG A 45 16.06 7.66 -13.81
CA ARG A 45 17.39 7.78 -13.17
C ARG A 45 17.97 6.43 -12.74
N ARG A 46 17.12 5.48 -12.32
CA ARG A 46 17.53 4.14 -11.90
C ARG A 46 18.19 3.34 -13.04
N ASN A 47 17.80 3.60 -14.28
CA ASN A 47 18.37 2.94 -15.46
C ASN A 47 19.80 3.43 -15.80
N GLY A 48 20.33 4.47 -15.11
CA GLY A 48 21.66 5.02 -15.39
C GLY A 48 22.53 5.33 -14.18
N ALA A 49 22.13 4.96 -12.95
CA ALA A 49 22.84 5.39 -11.73
C ALA A 49 23.29 4.23 -10.82
N SER A 50 24.56 4.29 -10.40
CA SER A 50 25.21 3.39 -9.41
C SER A 50 24.73 3.65 -7.96
N SER A 51 24.24 4.86 -7.64
CA SER A 51 23.71 5.22 -6.30
C SER A 51 22.23 4.84 -6.15
N LYS A 52 21.93 3.55 -6.24
CA LYS A 52 20.57 2.99 -6.24
C LYS A 52 19.88 3.09 -4.87
N GLU A 53 20.67 3.04 -3.80
CA GLU A 53 20.21 2.83 -2.42
C GLU A 53 19.74 4.12 -1.73
N THR A 54 20.51 5.21 -1.84
CA THR A 54 20.16 6.51 -1.25
C THR A 54 18.92 7.12 -1.91
N LEU A 55 18.81 7.00 -3.24
CA LEU A 55 17.64 7.47 -3.99
C LEU A 55 16.38 6.66 -3.66
N SER A 56 16.52 5.35 -3.40
CA SER A 56 15.41 4.49 -3.01
C SER A 56 14.88 4.84 -1.62
N THR A 57 15.77 5.07 -0.64
CA THR A 57 15.39 5.36 0.74
C THR A 57 14.68 6.72 0.87
N GLY A 58 15.20 7.76 0.23
CA GLY A 58 14.58 9.10 0.27
C GLY A 58 13.20 9.14 -0.40
N PHE A 59 13.04 8.40 -1.50
CA PHE A 59 11.75 8.24 -2.18
C PHE A 59 10.75 7.48 -1.30
N ALA A 60 11.18 6.33 -0.74
CA ALA A 60 10.34 5.51 0.11
C ALA A 60 9.85 6.26 1.36
N ARG A 61 10.73 7.01 2.04
CA ARG A 61 10.36 7.81 3.22
C ARG A 61 9.34 8.89 2.89
N ARG A 62 9.49 9.60 1.76
CA ARG A 62 8.58 10.67 1.34
C ARG A 62 7.16 10.16 1.11
N TRP A 63 7.03 8.96 0.56
CA TRP A 63 5.73 8.36 0.20
C TRP A 63 5.21 7.37 1.26
N GLY A 64 5.84 7.30 2.43
CA GLY A 64 5.38 6.42 3.52
C GLY A 64 5.60 4.93 3.26
N LEU A 65 6.51 4.57 2.35
CA LEU A 65 6.83 3.18 1.99
C LEU A 65 7.86 2.54 2.92
N VAL A 66 8.24 3.22 4.01
CA VAL A 66 9.13 2.67 5.04
C VAL A 66 8.30 2.23 6.22
N PHE A 67 8.21 0.93 6.39
CA PHE A 67 7.58 0.32 7.56
C PHE A 67 8.65 0.09 8.62
N SER A 68 8.38 0.56 9.84
CA SER A 68 9.19 0.14 10.99
C SER A 68 8.90 -1.34 11.25
N ASP A 69 9.95 -2.16 11.38
CA ASP A 69 9.80 -3.52 11.88
C ASP A 69 9.39 -3.48 13.36
N ARG A 70 8.10 -3.25 13.60
CA ARG A 70 7.51 -3.47 14.91
C ARG A 70 7.32 -4.97 15.00
N SER A 71 8.23 -5.63 15.73
CA SER A 71 8.13 -7.03 16.10
C SER A 71 6.68 -7.32 16.49
N ARG A 72 6.03 -8.23 15.77
CA ARG A 72 4.64 -8.60 16.01
C ARG A 72 4.54 -9.13 17.44
N CYS A 73 4.07 -8.32 18.38
CA CYS A 73 3.48 -8.85 19.60
C CYS A 73 2.22 -9.61 19.16
N PHE A 74 2.43 -10.90 18.95
CA PHE A 74 1.46 -11.96 18.79
C PHE A 74 0.23 -11.64 19.66
N ARG A 75 -0.86 -11.23 19.03
CA ARG A 75 -2.14 -11.02 19.71
C ARG A 75 -2.49 -12.33 20.40
N ARG A 76 -2.41 -12.31 21.71
CA ARG A 76 -2.82 -13.38 22.63
C ARG A 76 -4.25 -13.76 22.26
N SER A 77 -4.42 -14.94 21.66
CA SER A 77 -5.74 -15.54 21.51
C SER A 77 -6.28 -15.76 22.92
N VAL A 78 -7.29 -14.99 23.32
CA VAL A 78 -8.08 -15.34 24.50
C VAL A 78 -9.09 -16.36 24.00
N SER A 79 -8.74 -17.64 24.12
CA SER A 79 -9.70 -18.72 23.98
C SER A 79 -10.73 -18.56 25.10
N CYS A 80 -11.92 -18.08 24.76
CA CYS A 80 -13.06 -18.10 25.64
C CYS A 80 -13.56 -19.55 25.70
N ALA A 81 -13.09 -20.31 26.69
CA ALA A 81 -13.65 -21.61 27.01
C ALA A 81 -14.96 -21.35 27.80
N LEU A 82 -16.10 -21.44 27.11
CA LEU A 82 -17.40 -21.56 27.76
C LEU A 82 -17.50 -22.97 28.33
N ALA A 83 -17.49 -23.06 29.66
CA ALA A 83 -17.81 -24.25 30.42
C ALA A 83 -19.28 -24.67 30.16
N ALA A 84 -19.48 -25.98 30.03
CA ALA A 84 -20.77 -26.65 29.89
C ALA A 84 -21.57 -26.64 31.19
#